data_AF-A0A8T6Y740-F1
#
_entry.id   AF-A0A8T6Y740-F1
#
_cell.length_a   1.000
_cell.length_b   1.000
_cell.length_c   1.000
_cell.angle_alpha   90.00
_cell.angle_beta   90.00
_cell.angle_gamma   90.00
#
_symmetry.space_group_name_H-M   'P 1'
#
loop_
_entity.id
_entity.type
_entity.pdbx_description
1 polymer ?
#
loop_
_entity_poly.entity_id
_entity_poly.type
_entity_poly.pdbx_seq_one_letter_code
_entity_poly.pdbx_strand_id
1 'polypeptide(L)'
;MAKINLIIYEGAMCCSTGVCGPEPNKELIEFNETLEKIRRDFKELKTIRASLSFNLNMFLENEEISQLVKENGQGILPITTINGKIIAKQKYLTYAELKKEIENNRAG
;
A
#
# COMPACT_ATOMS: atom_id res chain seq x y z
N MET A 1 -7.82 -9.85 -19.38
CA MET A 1 -8.27 -8.95 -18.30
C MET A 1 -7.08 -8.14 -17.83
N ALA A 2 -7.20 -6.81 -17.77
CA ALA A 2 -6.13 -5.96 -17.27
C ALA A 2 -5.94 -6.21 -15.77
N LYS A 3 -4.72 -6.55 -15.37
CA LYS A 3 -4.39 -6.84 -13.98
C LYS A 3 -4.30 -5.52 -13.21
N ILE A 4 -5.26 -5.23 -12.35
CA ILE A 4 -5.17 -4.07 -11.46
C ILE A 4 -4.02 -4.31 -10.47
N ASN A 5 -3.21 -3.29 -10.24
CA ASN A 5 -2.04 -3.34 -9.36
C ASN A 5 -2.22 -2.37 -8.19
N LEU A 6 -2.48 -2.90 -6.99
CA LEU A 6 -2.56 -2.18 -5.74
C LEU A 6 -1.18 -2.24 -5.05
N ILE A 7 -0.53 -1.09 -4.86
CA ILE A 7 0.76 -1.01 -4.17
C ILE A 7 0.61 -0.13 -2.92
N ILE A 8 1.15 -0.60 -1.81
CA ILE A 8 1.25 0.14 -0.55
C ILE A 8 2.74 0.42 -0.33
N TYR A 9 3.10 1.69 -0.28
CA TYR A 9 4.43 2.18 0.01
C TYR A 9 4.50 2.58 1.48
N GLU A 10 5.35 1.92 2.24
CA GLU A 10 5.42 2.01 3.70
C GLU A 10 6.75 2.60 4.15
N GLY A 11 6.79 3.10 5.39
CA GLY A 11 8.03 3.53 6.04
C GLY A 11 9.03 2.39 6.21
N ALA A 12 10.15 2.67 6.87
CA ALA A 12 11.08 1.60 7.24
C ALA A 12 10.37 0.56 8.14
N MET A 13 10.41 -0.71 7.74
CA MET A 13 9.76 -1.83 8.43
C MET A 13 10.81 -2.89 8.78
N CYS A 14 10.68 -3.56 9.92
CA CYS A 14 11.57 -4.66 10.29
C CYS A 14 11.22 -6.00 9.59
N CYS A 15 10.01 -6.12 9.03
CA CYS A 15 9.52 -7.28 8.28
C CYS A 15 8.37 -6.88 7.33
N SER A 16 7.94 -7.79 6.46
CA SER A 16 6.91 -7.55 5.42
C SER A 16 5.52 -7.17 5.93
N THR A 17 5.21 -7.47 7.20
CA THR A 17 3.93 -7.09 7.83
C THR A 17 4.03 -5.89 8.74
N GLY A 18 5.25 -5.53 9.16
CA GLY A 18 5.53 -4.53 10.20
C GLY A 18 5.05 -4.91 11.61
N VAL A 19 4.68 -6.18 11.84
CA VAL A 19 4.17 -6.69 13.13
C VAL A 19 5.28 -7.28 14.02
N CYS A 20 6.50 -7.45 13.48
CA CYS A 20 7.65 -7.95 14.21
C CYS A 20 8.23 -6.86 15.14
N GLY A 21 8.07 -7.05 16.44
CA GLY A 21 8.58 -6.16 17.47
C GLY A 21 7.97 -6.51 18.83
N PRO A 22 8.54 -6.01 19.94
CA PRO A 22 7.99 -6.27 21.28
C PRO A 22 6.57 -5.71 21.44
N GLU A 23 6.22 -4.67 20.68
CA GLU A 23 4.88 -4.07 20.65
C GLU A 23 4.36 -4.04 19.20
N PRO A 24 3.44 -4.95 18.82
CA PRO A 24 2.89 -4.97 17.47
C PRO A 24 1.95 -3.79 17.25
N ASN A 25 2.14 -3.06 16.14
CA ASN A 25 1.28 -1.91 15.79
C ASN A 25 -0.12 -2.39 15.39
N LYS A 26 -1.14 -1.96 16.14
CA LYS A 26 -2.54 -2.31 15.92
C LYS A 26 -3.08 -1.93 14.54
N GLU A 27 -2.69 -0.77 14.02
CA GLU A 27 -3.11 -0.30 12.69
C GLU A 27 -2.58 -1.24 11.59
N LEU A 28 -1.35 -1.74 11.74
CA LEU A 28 -0.78 -2.72 10.82
C LEU A 28 -1.45 -4.08 10.91
N ILE A 29 -1.86 -4.51 12.12
CA ILE A 29 -2.63 -5.75 12.30
C ILE A 29 -3.96 -5.64 11.55
N GLU A 30 -4.73 -4.59 11.79
CA GLU A 30 -6.02 -4.35 11.14
C GLU A 30 -5.87 -4.22 9.61
N PHE A 31 -4.78 -3.58 9.16
CA PHE A 31 -4.49 -3.45 7.75
C PHE A 31 -4.08 -4.78 7.09
N ASN A 32 -3.33 -5.63 7.79
CA ASN A 32 -3.01 -6.97 7.31
C ASN A 32 -4.30 -7.79 7.07
N GLU A 33 -5.23 -7.79 8.03
CA GLU A 33 -6.53 -8.46 7.88
C GLU A 33 -7.34 -7.90 6.72
N THR A 34 -7.32 -6.57 6.57
CA THR A 34 -7.94 -5.85 5.45
C THR A 34 -7.37 -6.31 4.10
N LEU A 35 -6.05 -6.33 3.95
CA LEU A 35 -5.40 -6.76 2.71
C LEU A 35 -5.65 -8.24 2.39
N GLU A 36 -5.65 -9.11 3.41
CA GLU A 36 -6.00 -10.52 3.22
C GLU A 36 -7.44 -10.69 2.71
N LYS A 37 -8.38 -9.90 3.25
CA LYS A 37 -9.75 -9.89 2.76
C LYS A 37 -9.84 -9.40 1.31
N ILE A 38 -9.13 -8.32 0.96
CA ILE A 38 -9.06 -7.80 -0.42
C ILE A 38 -8.50 -8.87 -1.39
N ARG A 39 -7.43 -9.57 -1.01
CA ARG A 39 -6.84 -10.66 -1.83
C ARG A 39 -7.83 -11.79 -2.08
N ARG A 40 -8.64 -12.16 -1.08
CA ARG A 40 -9.68 -13.20 -1.20
C ARG A 40 -10.81 -12.78 -2.13
N ASP A 41 -11.29 -11.54 -1.99
CA ASP A 41 -12.44 -11.02 -2.74
C ASP A 41 -12.10 -10.64 -4.19
N PHE A 42 -10.84 -10.26 -4.45
CA PHE A 42 -10.37 -9.77 -5.74
C PHE A 42 -9.18 -10.60 -6.26
N LYS A 43 -9.45 -11.84 -6.69
CA LYS A 43 -8.40 -12.82 -7.05
C LYS A 43 -7.49 -12.38 -8.21
N GLU A 44 -8.01 -11.59 -9.15
CA GLU A 44 -7.21 -11.04 -10.26
C GLU A 44 -6.34 -9.83 -9.87
N LEU A 45 -6.50 -9.26 -8.68
CA LEU A 45 -5.75 -8.08 -8.22
C LEU A 45 -4.33 -8.47 -7.81
N LYS A 46 -3.31 -7.78 -8.34
CA LYS A 46 -1.96 -7.83 -7.79
C LYS A 46 -1.90 -6.90 -6.58
N THR A 47 -1.46 -7.41 -5.43
CA THR A 47 -1.25 -6.60 -4.21
C THR A 47 0.21 -6.66 -3.82
N ILE A 48 0.85 -5.51 -3.60
CA ILE A 48 2.27 -5.41 -3.24
C ILE A 48 2.42 -4.46 -2.06
N ARG A 49 3.26 -4.81 -1.09
CA ARG A 49 3.75 -3.90 -0.06
C ARG A 49 5.24 -3.66 -0.30
N ALA A 50 5.60 -2.41 -0.54
CA ALA A 50 6.96 -1.95 -0.63
C ALA A 50 7.24 -1.09 0.60
N SER A 51 8.44 -1.16 1.15
CA SER A 51 8.88 -0.34 2.28
C SER A 51 10.25 0.25 1.98
N LEU A 52 10.67 1.27 2.73
CA LEU A 52 12.04 1.80 2.55
C LEU A 52 13.13 0.77 2.87
N SER A 53 12.79 -0.23 3.69
CA SER A 53 13.68 -1.34 4.05
C SER A 53 13.63 -2.51 3.04
N PHE A 54 12.54 -2.65 2.29
CA PHE A 54 12.29 -3.76 1.37
C PHE A 54 11.61 -3.29 0.09
N ASN A 55 12.16 -3.63 -1.08
CA ASN A 55 11.65 -3.20 -2.39
C ASN A 55 11.80 -1.69 -2.63
N LEU A 56 12.91 -1.09 -2.18
CA LEU A 56 13.22 0.34 -2.38
C LEU A 56 13.18 0.76 -3.86
N ASN A 57 13.54 -0.14 -4.79
CA ASN A 57 13.49 0.12 -6.23
C ASN A 57 12.07 0.53 -6.69
N MET A 58 11.01 0.01 -6.08
CA MET A 58 9.64 0.37 -6.45
C MET A 58 9.29 1.83 -6.12
N PHE A 59 9.95 2.42 -5.12
CA PHE A 59 9.82 3.86 -4.82
C PHE A 59 10.50 4.68 -5.92
N LEU A 60 11.68 4.24 -6.37
CA LEU A 60 12.46 4.93 -7.40
C LEU A 60 11.82 4.83 -8.79
N GLU A 61 11.13 3.72 -9.08
CA GLU A 61 10.43 3.48 -10.35
C GLU A 61 9.16 4.34 -10.51
N ASN A 62 8.61 4.89 -9.42
CA ASN A 62 7.47 5.81 -9.46
C ASN A 62 7.94 7.21 -9.06
N GLU A 63 8.13 8.08 -10.06
CA GLU A 63 8.67 9.43 -9.89
C GLU A 63 7.88 10.28 -8.88
N GLU A 64 6.54 10.20 -8.92
CA GLU A 64 5.67 10.93 -7.99
C GLU A 64 5.89 10.46 -6.54
N ILE A 65 5.98 9.14 -6.32
CA ILE A 65 6.24 8.57 -4.98
C ILE A 65 7.64 8.93 -4.49
N SER A 66 8.65 8.79 -5.36
CA SER A 66 10.04 9.16 -5.06
C SER A 66 10.16 10.61 -4.64
N GLN A 67 9.53 11.52 -5.39
CA GLN A 67 9.53 12.95 -5.09
C GLN A 67 8.82 13.26 -3.77
N LEU A 68 7.63 12.70 -3.55
CA LEU A 68 6.88 12.90 -2.31
C LEU A 68 7.68 12.48 -1.08
N VAL A 69 8.33 11.32 -1.12
CA VAL A 69 9.14 10.81 0.00
C VAL A 69 10.41 11.65 0.17
N LYS A 70 11.03 12.12 -0.91
CA LYS A 70 12.21 12.99 -0.83
C LYS A 70 11.90 14.34 -0.19
N GLU A 71 10.76 14.95 -0.54
CA GLU A 71 10.36 16.27 -0.06
C GLU A 71 9.81 16.23 1.37
N ASN A 72 9.04 15.20 1.71
CA ASN A 72 8.29 15.12 2.97
C ASN A 72 8.91 14.14 3.99
N GLY A 73 9.98 13.44 3.59
CA GLY A 73 10.54 12.34 4.37
C GLY A 73 9.55 11.18 4.54
N GLN A 74 9.73 10.39 5.60
CA GLN A 74 8.84 9.26 5.90
C GLN A 74 7.45 9.69 6.38
N GLY A 75 7.26 10.96 6.74
CA GLY A 75 5.99 11.46 7.28
C GLY A 75 4.82 11.39 6.30
N ILE A 76 5.08 11.24 4.99
CA ILE A 76 4.04 11.08 3.97
C ILE A 76 3.52 9.64 3.82
N LEU A 77 4.22 8.68 4.43
CA LEU A 77 3.91 7.25 4.34
C LEU A 77 2.87 6.86 5.41
N PRO A 78 2.04 5.81 5.17
CA PRO A 78 1.99 5.01 3.95
C PRO A 78 1.33 5.74 2.78
N ILE A 79 1.76 5.46 1.56
CA ILE A 79 1.08 5.89 0.32
C ILE A 79 0.47 4.67 -0.35
N THR A 80 -0.79 4.74 -0.75
CA THR A 80 -1.46 3.66 -1.49
C THR A 80 -1.71 4.09 -2.93
N THR A 81 -1.38 3.22 -3.90
CA THR A 81 -1.64 3.45 -5.32
C THR A 81 -2.43 2.33 -5.96
N ILE A 82 -3.25 2.68 -6.95
CA ILE A 82 -3.87 1.74 -7.89
C ILE A 82 -3.37 2.08 -9.29
N ASN A 83 -2.76 1.11 -9.96
CA ASN A 83 -2.18 1.26 -11.31
C ASN A 83 -1.23 2.47 -11.40
N GLY A 84 -0.44 2.70 -10.33
CA GLY A 84 0.52 3.80 -10.24
C GLY A 84 -0.07 5.13 -9.79
N LYS A 85 -1.41 5.30 -9.77
CA LYS A 85 -2.07 6.53 -9.32
C LYS A 85 -2.29 6.50 -7.80
N ILE A 86 -1.95 7.59 -7.13
CA ILE A 86 -2.14 7.73 -5.68
C ILE A 86 -3.62 7.86 -5.33
N ILE A 87 -4.08 7.02 -4.39
CA ILE A 87 -5.44 7.06 -3.84
C ILE A 87 -5.47 7.43 -2.35
N ALA A 88 -4.36 7.28 -1.63
CA ALA A 88 -4.24 7.69 -0.23
C ALA A 88 -2.79 7.99 0.15
N LYS A 89 -2.59 8.88 1.12
CA LYS A 89 -1.31 9.23 1.75
C LYS A 89 -1.52 9.28 3.27
N GLN A 90 -0.49 8.94 4.06
CA GLN A 90 -0.49 9.00 5.53
C GLN A 90 -1.60 8.18 6.24
N LYS A 91 -2.25 7.26 5.52
CA LYS A 91 -3.29 6.41 6.11
C LYS A 91 -3.35 5.05 5.46
N TYR A 92 -3.57 4.02 6.27
CA TYR A 92 -4.01 2.72 5.79
C TYR A 92 -5.51 2.78 5.51
N LEU A 93 -5.90 2.49 4.26
CA LEU A 93 -7.30 2.48 3.88
C LEU A 93 -8.02 1.26 4.48
N THR A 94 -9.25 1.47 4.94
CA THR A 94 -10.13 0.40 5.38
C THR A 94 -10.52 -0.51 4.22
N TYR A 95 -11.01 -1.71 4.54
CA TYR A 95 -11.56 -2.63 3.53
C TYR A 95 -12.63 -1.97 2.65
N ALA A 96 -13.53 -1.19 3.24
CA ALA A 96 -14.60 -0.51 2.51
C ALA A 96 -14.05 0.55 1.54
N GLU A 97 -13.06 1.33 1.97
CA GLU A 97 -12.40 2.33 1.10
C GLU A 97 -11.63 1.64 -0.04
N LEU A 98 -10.81 0.63 0.27
CA LEU A 98 -10.06 -0.11 -0.77
C LEU A 98 -10.99 -0.76 -1.78
N LYS A 99 -12.06 -1.41 -1.32
CA LYS A 99 -13.07 -2.02 -2.18
C LYS A 99 -13.66 -0.99 -3.15
N LYS A 100 -14.09 0.15 -2.62
CA LYS A 100 -14.68 1.24 -3.42
C LYS A 100 -13.69 1.75 -4.48
N GLU A 101 -12.44 2.00 -4.10
CA GLU A 101 -11.42 2.47 -5.04
C GLU A 101 -11.08 1.43 -6.11
N ILE A 102 -11.00 0.15 -5.75
CA ILE A 102 -10.79 -0.95 -6.71
C ILE A 102 -11.95 -1.02 -7.70
N GLU A 103 -13.19 -0.95 -7.25
CA GLU A 103 -14.39 -1.00 -8.10
C GLU A 103 -14.45 0.19 -9.06
N ASN A 104 -14.14 1.40 -8.59
CA ASN A 104 -14.08 2.60 -9.44
C ASN A 104 -13.05 2.46 -10.56
N ASN A 105 -11.91 1.82 -10.29
CA ASN A 105 -10.83 1.62 -11.26
C ASN A 105 -11.03 0.38 -12.15
N ARG A 106 -12.10 -0.41 -11.95
CA ARG A 106 -12.50 -1.51 -12.84
C ARG A 106 -13.44 -1.07 -13.96
N ALA A 107 -14.18 0.01 -13.74
CA ALA A 107 -15.21 0.49 -14.65
C ALA A 107 -14.69 1.42 -15.76
N GLY A 108 -13.40 1.76 -15.73
CA GLY A 108 -12.73 2.63 -16.71
C GLY A 108 -11.97 1.87 -17.78
#